data_AF-A0A7K4D5A0-F1
#
_entry.id   AF-A0A7K4D5A0-F1
#
_cell.length_a   1.000
_cell.length_b   1.000
_cell.length_c   1.000
_cell.angle_alpha   90.00
_cell.angle_beta   90.00
_cell.angle_gamma   90.00
#
_symmetry.space_group_name_H-M   'P 1'
#
loop_
_entity.id
_entity.type
_entity.pdbx_description
1 polymer ?
#
loop_
_entity_poly.entity_id
_entity_poly.type
_entity_poly.pdbx_seq_one_letter_code
_entity_poly.pdbx_strand_id
1 'polypeptide(L)'
;MVNMEQRKQALADYLKIDPKEITVCTARINDITTMQARKALYLVGTEEEVKAGIRSYFEHNLGDLDSTFIGLKAHLDASDAQLVERLCEILSEEISTEILNEALLFIVKKCGDLQSLIDAATAEVDRGEFLAVDGMEHAFEGYLIYKFREGRCSDFD
;
A
#
# COMPACT_ATOMS: atom_id res chain seq x y z
N MET A 1 14.61 6.33 16.82
CA MET A 1 14.00 7.49 16.13
C MET A 1 14.61 7.54 14.74
N VAL A 2 13.82 7.29 13.69
CA VAL A 2 14.32 7.42 12.32
C VAL A 2 14.47 8.92 12.01
N ASN A 3 15.63 9.31 11.50
CA ASN A 3 15.97 10.72 11.30
C ASN A 3 15.30 11.26 10.02
N MET A 4 14.39 12.22 10.17
CA MET A 4 13.66 12.82 9.05
C MET A 4 14.59 13.52 8.06
N GLU A 5 15.69 14.12 8.55
CA GLU A 5 16.69 14.75 7.69
C GLU A 5 17.40 13.73 6.79
N GLN A 6 17.65 12.51 7.29
CA GLN A 6 18.26 11.46 6.48
C GLN A 6 17.32 10.96 5.38
N ARG A 7 16.03 10.78 5.67
CA ARG A 7 15.03 10.42 4.65
C ARG A 7 14.93 11.49 3.56
N LYS A 8 14.90 12.75 3.98
CA LYS A 8 14.83 13.90 3.10
C LYS A 8 16.07 13.98 2.21
N GLN A 9 17.25 13.74 2.79
CA GLN A 9 18.49 13.66 2.05
C GLN A 9 18.48 12.52 1.02
N ALA A 10 18.07 11.31 1.42
CA ALA A 10 17.99 10.16 0.52
C ALA A 10 17.07 10.41 -0.69
N LEU A 11 15.90 11.05 -0.48
CA LEU A 11 15.01 11.43 -1.57
C LEU A 11 15.62 12.52 -2.46
N ALA A 12 16.30 13.50 -1.89
CA ALA A 12 16.96 14.56 -2.65
C ALA A 12 18.08 14.01 -3.55
N ASP A 13 18.89 13.11 -3.01
CA ASP A 13 19.99 12.48 -3.75
C ASP A 13 19.47 11.58 -4.86
N TYR A 14 18.41 10.80 -4.60
CA TYR A 14 17.71 10.02 -5.62
C TYR A 14 17.22 10.92 -6.77
N LEU A 15 16.56 12.03 -6.45
CA LEU A 15 16.00 12.97 -7.43
C LEU A 15 17.04 13.94 -8.03
N LYS A 16 18.26 13.98 -7.48
CA LYS A 16 19.33 14.93 -7.83
C LYS A 16 18.89 16.40 -7.70
N ILE A 17 18.29 16.74 -6.57
CA ILE A 17 17.81 18.09 -6.23
C ILE A 17 18.35 18.55 -4.86
N ASP A 18 18.18 19.82 -4.51
CA ASP A 18 18.52 20.30 -3.16
C ASP A 18 17.49 19.74 -2.14
N PRO A 19 17.91 19.19 -0.98
CA PRO A 19 17.00 18.79 0.09
C PRO A 19 15.97 19.87 0.44
N LYS A 20 16.29 21.15 0.37
CA LYS A 20 15.35 22.25 0.63
C LYS A 20 14.16 22.29 -0.32
N GLU A 21 14.24 21.65 -1.48
CA GLU A 21 13.14 21.50 -2.43
C GLU A 21 12.14 20.39 -2.02
N ILE A 22 12.42 19.67 -0.93
CA ILE A 22 11.55 18.63 -0.38
C ILE A 22 10.76 19.15 0.81
N THR A 23 9.45 18.99 0.72
CA THR A 23 8.50 19.24 1.81
C THR A 23 8.08 17.91 2.42
N VAL A 24 8.09 17.82 3.75
CA VAL A 24 7.56 16.64 4.45
C VAL A 24 6.07 16.88 4.69
N CYS A 25 5.21 15.95 4.28
CA CYS A 25 3.77 16.06 4.53
C CYS A 25 3.45 15.64 5.97
N THR A 26 2.37 16.18 6.57
CA THR A 26 1.94 15.74 7.90
C THR A 26 1.22 14.39 7.82
N ALA A 27 0.44 14.20 6.77
CA ALA A 27 -0.20 12.93 6.46
C ALA A 27 0.83 11.86 6.05
N ARG A 28 0.65 10.66 6.60
CA ARG A 28 1.36 9.44 6.20
C ARG A 28 0.40 8.57 5.39
N ILE A 29 0.86 8.09 4.24
CA ILE A 29 0.05 7.24 3.36
C ILE A 29 0.49 5.80 3.61
N ASN A 30 -0.48 4.94 3.94
CA ASN A 30 -0.22 3.56 4.39
C ASN A 30 0.82 3.50 5.51
N ASP A 31 0.76 4.46 6.44
CA ASP A 31 1.76 4.64 7.51
C ASP A 31 3.22 4.83 7.04
N ILE A 32 3.48 5.13 5.76
CA ILE A 32 4.81 5.46 5.25
C ILE A 32 4.99 6.98 5.26
N THR A 33 6.21 7.46 5.53
CA THR A 33 6.52 8.89 5.45
C THR A 33 6.29 9.40 4.03
N THR A 34 5.39 10.37 3.89
CA THR A 34 5.09 11.03 2.62
C THR A 34 5.86 12.33 2.49
N MET A 35 6.51 12.52 1.34
CA MET A 35 7.25 13.73 1.02
C MET A 35 6.85 14.25 -0.35
N GLN A 36 6.82 15.57 -0.49
CA GLN A 36 6.60 16.22 -1.77
C GLN A 36 7.93 16.72 -2.34
N ALA A 37 8.18 16.41 -3.60
CA ALA A 37 9.19 17.07 -4.42
C ALA A 37 8.55 17.56 -5.71
N ARG A 38 8.63 18.87 -5.98
CA ARG A 38 7.95 19.52 -7.11
C ARG A 38 6.43 19.26 -7.07
N LYS A 39 5.88 18.58 -8.08
CA LYS A 39 4.46 18.26 -8.23
C LYS A 39 4.13 16.78 -7.94
N ALA A 40 5.04 16.05 -7.30
CA ALA A 40 4.86 14.64 -7.01
C ALA A 40 5.07 14.35 -5.52
N LEU A 41 4.32 13.35 -5.06
CA LEU A 41 4.40 12.78 -3.73
C LEU A 41 5.18 11.48 -3.81
N TYR A 42 6.03 11.27 -2.81
CA TYR A 42 6.89 10.12 -2.69
C TYR A 42 6.68 9.49 -1.32
N LEU A 43 6.62 8.15 -1.29
CA LEU A 43 6.70 7.39 -0.04
C LEU A 43 8.16 7.03 0.19
N VAL A 44 8.70 7.39 1.35
CA VAL A 44 10.10 7.13 1.72
C VAL A 44 10.10 6.33 3.01
N GLY A 45 10.31 5.03 2.90
CA GLY A 45 10.20 4.06 3.99
C GLY A 45 11.49 3.31 4.25
N THR A 46 11.65 2.82 5.47
CA THR A 46 12.55 1.68 5.75
C THR A 46 11.85 0.38 5.32
N GLU A 47 12.61 -0.71 5.16
CA GLU A 47 12.07 -2.04 4.85
C GLU A 47 10.88 -2.43 5.76
N GLU A 48 10.99 -2.17 7.07
CA GLU A 48 9.93 -2.50 8.03
C GLU A 48 8.68 -1.62 7.89
N GLU A 49 8.86 -0.33 7.58
CA GLU A 49 7.72 0.56 7.32
C GLU A 49 7.04 0.24 6.00
N VAL A 50 7.80 -0.17 4.98
CA VAL A 50 7.23 -0.62 3.71
C VAL A 50 6.42 -1.89 3.91
N LYS A 51 6.92 -2.88 4.65
CA LYS A 51 6.13 -4.09 4.98
C LYS A 51 4.83 -3.74 5.71
N ALA A 52 4.89 -2.83 6.68
CA ALA A 52 3.70 -2.34 7.38
C ALA A 52 2.74 -1.61 6.43
N GLY A 53 3.27 -0.81 5.51
CA GLY A 53 2.45 -0.08 4.54
C GLY A 53 1.84 -0.96 3.46
N ILE A 54 2.53 -2.00 3.00
CA ILE A 54 1.94 -3.03 2.14
C ILE A 54 0.79 -3.70 2.88
N ARG A 55 0.98 -4.10 4.13
CA ARG A 55 -0.10 -4.66 4.93
C ARG A 55 -1.29 -3.70 5.02
N SER A 56 -1.05 -2.42 5.35
CA SER A 56 -2.11 -1.39 5.40
C SER A 56 -2.84 -1.25 4.06
N TYR A 57 -2.12 -1.28 2.93
CA TYR A 57 -2.73 -1.27 1.60
C TYR A 57 -3.70 -2.43 1.44
N PHE A 58 -3.30 -3.67 1.75
CA PHE A 58 -4.22 -4.82 1.65
C PHE A 58 -5.40 -4.66 2.59
N GLU A 59 -5.20 -4.21 3.83
CA GLU A 59 -6.31 -3.99 4.78
C GLU A 59 -7.38 -3.01 4.25
N HIS A 60 -7.03 -2.11 3.34
CA HIS A 60 -7.95 -1.12 2.77
C HIS A 60 -8.41 -1.41 1.34
N ASN A 61 -7.82 -2.39 0.64
CA ASN A 61 -8.03 -2.58 -0.80
C ASN A 61 -8.21 -4.07 -1.21
N LEU A 62 -8.67 -4.94 -0.30
CA LEU A 62 -8.89 -6.36 -0.64
C LEU A 62 -9.84 -6.58 -1.82
N GLY A 63 -10.83 -5.71 -2.01
CA GLY A 63 -11.80 -5.77 -3.09
C GLY A 63 -11.22 -5.49 -4.48
N ASP A 64 -9.98 -5.01 -4.57
CA ASP A 64 -9.26 -4.89 -5.84
C ASP A 64 -8.70 -6.24 -6.32
N LEU A 65 -8.65 -7.25 -5.43
CA LEU A 65 -8.17 -8.58 -5.75
C LEU A 65 -9.30 -9.47 -6.26
N ASP A 66 -8.93 -10.44 -7.11
CA ASP A 66 -9.84 -11.49 -7.55
C ASP A 66 -10.33 -12.34 -6.36
N SER A 67 -11.64 -12.59 -6.30
CA SER A 67 -12.27 -13.31 -5.18
C SER A 67 -11.77 -14.76 -5.06
N THR A 68 -11.46 -15.42 -6.18
CA THR A 68 -10.86 -16.77 -6.19
C THR A 68 -9.45 -16.73 -5.63
N PHE A 69 -8.67 -15.72 -6.01
CA PHE A 69 -7.34 -15.49 -5.45
C PHE A 69 -7.40 -15.28 -3.93
N ILE A 70 -8.31 -14.43 -3.44
CA ILE A 70 -8.50 -14.22 -1.99
C ILE A 70 -8.81 -15.55 -1.29
N GLY A 71 -9.82 -16.28 -1.76
CA GLY A 71 -10.23 -17.55 -1.15
C GLY A 71 -9.10 -18.57 -1.08
N LEU A 72 -8.36 -18.72 -2.17
CA LEU A 72 -7.26 -19.68 -2.26
C LEU A 72 -6.07 -19.28 -1.38
N LYS A 73 -5.60 -18.03 -1.49
CA LYS A 73 -4.34 -17.60 -0.87
C LYS A 73 -4.48 -17.20 0.59
N ALA A 74 -5.67 -16.78 1.02
CA ALA A 74 -5.99 -16.65 2.44
C ALA A 74 -6.31 -18.00 3.11
N HIS A 75 -6.25 -19.12 2.37
CA HIS A 75 -6.55 -20.47 2.86
C HIS A 75 -7.96 -20.59 3.49
N LEU A 76 -8.95 -19.93 2.89
CA LEU A 76 -10.34 -20.05 3.33
C LEU A 76 -10.87 -21.45 3.03
N ASP A 77 -11.78 -21.94 3.88
CA ASP A 77 -12.52 -23.14 3.56
C ASP A 77 -13.53 -22.88 2.41
N ALA A 78 -14.13 -23.95 1.89
CA ALA A 78 -15.04 -23.84 0.75
C ALA A 78 -16.28 -22.97 1.03
N SER A 79 -16.76 -22.93 2.27
CA SER A 79 -17.93 -22.13 2.67
C SER A 79 -17.57 -20.65 2.73
N ASP A 80 -16.45 -20.32 3.36
CA ASP A 80 -15.96 -18.95 3.50
C ASP A 80 -15.51 -18.37 2.14
N ALA A 81 -14.86 -19.18 1.30
CA ALA A 81 -14.51 -18.78 -0.06
C ALA A 81 -15.76 -18.46 -0.92
N GLN A 82 -16.82 -19.28 -0.81
CA GLN A 82 -18.08 -19.01 -1.50
C GLN A 82 -18.78 -17.73 -0.98
N LEU A 83 -18.64 -17.43 0.32
CA LEU A 83 -19.13 -16.18 0.88
C LEU A 83 -18.39 -14.96 0.29
N VAL A 84 -17.06 -15.04 0.18
CA VAL A 84 -16.23 -14.00 -0.45
C VAL A 84 -16.66 -13.77 -1.90
N GLU A 85 -16.80 -14.84 -2.69
CA GLU A 85 -17.25 -14.76 -4.09
C GLU A 85 -18.58 -14.01 -4.22
N ARG A 86 -19.59 -14.40 -3.41
CA ARG A 86 -20.91 -13.75 -3.41
C ARG A 86 -20.85 -12.28 -2.96
N LEU A 87 -20.02 -11.95 -1.98
CA LEU A 87 -19.87 -10.56 -1.53
C LEU A 87 -19.27 -9.68 -2.63
N CYS A 88 -18.25 -10.17 -3.32
CA CYS A 88 -17.66 -9.49 -4.46
C CYS A 88 -18.68 -9.31 -5.59
N GLU A 89 -19.49 -10.32 -5.92
CA GLU A 89 -20.57 -10.21 -6.92
C GLU A 89 -21.62 -9.15 -6.55
N ILE A 90 -22.12 -9.17 -5.31
CA ILE A 90 -23.20 -8.28 -4.85
C ILE A 90 -22.71 -6.83 -4.74
N LEU A 91 -21.53 -6.61 -4.15
CA LEU A 91 -21.05 -5.27 -3.83
C LEU A 91 -20.27 -4.62 -4.97
N SER A 92 -19.80 -5.39 -5.96
CA SER A 92 -19.24 -4.83 -7.19
C SER A 92 -20.29 -4.08 -8.03
N GLU A 93 -21.57 -4.40 -7.87
CA GLU A 93 -22.68 -3.75 -8.59
C GLU A 93 -23.21 -2.49 -7.88
N GLU A 94 -22.98 -2.36 -6.56
CA GLU A 94 -23.58 -1.31 -5.71
C GLU A 94 -22.57 -0.57 -4.79
N ILE A 95 -21.69 0.24 -5.38
CA ILE A 95 -21.18 1.55 -4.86
C ILE A 95 -20.48 1.60 -3.46
N SER A 96 -20.30 0.51 -2.71
CA SER A 96 -19.61 0.58 -1.39
C SER A 96 -18.35 -0.27 -1.31
N THR A 97 -17.32 0.17 -2.03
CA THR A 97 -15.96 -0.40 -1.99
C THR A 97 -15.41 -0.47 -0.56
N GLU A 98 -15.72 0.51 0.29
CA GLU A 98 -15.32 0.51 1.70
C GLU A 98 -15.99 -0.63 2.49
N ILE A 99 -17.31 -0.82 2.37
CA ILE A 99 -18.02 -1.93 3.04
C ILE A 99 -17.53 -3.28 2.53
N LEU A 100 -17.27 -3.41 1.22
CA LEU A 100 -16.70 -4.64 0.65
C LEU A 100 -15.32 -4.92 1.27
N ASN A 101 -14.42 -3.94 1.30
CA ASN A 101 -13.08 -4.10 1.86
C ASN A 101 -13.13 -4.47 3.35
N GLU A 102 -13.99 -3.82 4.14
CA GLU A 102 -14.19 -4.15 5.55
C GLU A 102 -14.72 -5.57 5.75
N ALA A 103 -15.71 -6.00 4.96
CA ALA A 103 -16.29 -7.33 5.05
C ALA A 103 -15.28 -8.42 4.66
N LEU A 104 -14.56 -8.23 3.55
CA LEU A 104 -13.50 -9.13 3.11
C LEU A 104 -12.39 -9.21 4.16
N LEU A 105 -11.97 -8.07 4.71
CA LEU A 105 -10.94 -8.04 5.75
C LEU A 105 -11.38 -8.79 6.99
N PHE A 106 -12.64 -8.63 7.41
CA PHE A 106 -13.20 -9.35 8.53
C PHE A 106 -13.15 -10.86 8.31
N ILE A 107 -13.61 -11.34 7.15
CA ILE A 107 -13.60 -12.77 6.81
C ILE A 107 -12.16 -13.30 6.80
N VAL A 108 -11.25 -12.65 6.08
CA VAL A 108 -9.85 -13.09 5.98
C VAL A 108 -9.19 -13.11 7.36
N LYS A 109 -9.44 -12.12 8.24
CA LYS A 109 -8.88 -12.11 9.60
C LYS A 109 -9.48 -13.16 10.54
N LYS A 110 -10.71 -13.61 10.30
CA LYS A 110 -11.41 -14.56 11.17
C LYS A 110 -11.29 -16.00 10.72
N CYS A 111 -11.28 -16.20 9.42
CA CYS A 111 -11.42 -17.50 8.79
C CYS A 111 -10.20 -17.90 7.95
N GLY A 112 -9.27 -16.98 7.70
CA GLY A 112 -8.11 -17.21 6.86
C GLY A 112 -6.82 -16.64 7.43
N ASP A 113 -5.86 -16.44 6.52
CA ASP A 113 -4.55 -15.90 6.80
C ASP A 113 -4.23 -14.71 5.87
N LEU A 114 -4.35 -13.51 6.43
CA LEU A 114 -4.00 -12.26 5.74
C LEU A 114 -2.53 -12.22 5.33
N GLN A 115 -1.62 -12.80 6.13
CA GLN A 115 -0.20 -12.76 5.82
C GLN A 115 0.12 -13.65 4.61
N SER A 116 -0.45 -14.87 4.58
CA SER A 116 -0.31 -15.75 3.41
C SER A 116 -0.85 -15.10 2.12
N LEU A 117 -1.96 -14.36 2.21
CA LEU A 117 -2.51 -13.61 1.07
C LEU A 117 -1.55 -12.50 0.60
N ILE A 118 -1.01 -11.70 1.51
CA ILE A 118 -0.05 -10.63 1.19
C ILE A 118 1.22 -11.23 0.59
N ASP A 119 1.76 -12.29 1.19
CA ASP A 119 2.97 -12.96 0.71
C ASP A 119 2.78 -13.53 -0.69
N ALA A 120 1.60 -14.10 -0.99
CA ALA A 120 1.29 -14.59 -2.32
C ALA A 120 1.20 -13.45 -3.35
N ALA A 121 0.52 -12.35 -3.01
CA ALA A 121 0.37 -11.22 -3.93
C ALA A 121 1.71 -10.53 -4.21
N THR A 122 2.53 -10.32 -3.18
CA THR A 122 3.86 -9.71 -3.30
C THR A 122 4.91 -10.64 -3.92
N ALA A 123 4.61 -11.93 -4.09
CA ALA A 123 5.44 -12.86 -4.85
C ALA A 123 5.13 -12.86 -6.35
N GLU A 124 3.91 -12.49 -6.74
CA GLU A 124 3.50 -12.41 -8.15
C GLU A 124 3.89 -11.07 -8.79
N VAL A 125 3.96 -10.00 -8.00
CA VAL A 125 4.32 -8.66 -8.46
C VAL A 125 5.25 -7.95 -7.47
N ASP A 126 6.06 -7.02 -7.98
CA ASP A 126 6.94 -6.20 -7.14
C ASP A 126 6.14 -5.30 -6.20
N ARG A 127 6.69 -4.99 -5.01
CA ARG A 127 6.02 -4.15 -4.00
C ARG A 127 5.66 -2.75 -4.51
N GLY A 128 6.40 -2.27 -5.52
CA GLY A 128 6.12 -0.99 -6.16
C GLY A 128 4.76 -0.94 -6.84
N GLU A 129 4.20 -2.06 -7.32
CA GLU A 129 2.86 -2.11 -7.93
C GLU A 129 1.75 -1.71 -6.96
N PHE A 130 1.96 -1.85 -5.65
CA PHE A 130 0.99 -1.45 -4.62
C PHE A 130 1.21 -0.03 -4.10
N LEU A 131 2.43 0.52 -4.25
CA LEU A 131 2.87 1.74 -3.56
C LEU A 131 3.30 2.88 -4.49
N ALA A 132 3.52 2.61 -5.77
CA ALA A 132 4.01 3.56 -6.75
C ALA A 132 3.15 3.59 -8.02
N VAL A 133 2.96 4.78 -8.59
CA VAL A 133 2.24 4.98 -9.86
C VAL A 133 2.97 4.37 -11.06
N ASP A 134 4.29 4.18 -10.95
CA ASP A 134 5.12 3.56 -11.97
C ASP A 134 5.45 2.09 -11.68
N GLY A 135 4.90 1.52 -10.60
CA GLY A 135 5.14 0.13 -10.20
C GLY A 135 6.53 -0.14 -9.63
N MET A 136 7.38 0.88 -9.47
CA MET A 136 8.80 0.69 -9.19
C MET A 136 9.17 0.94 -7.73
N GLU A 137 10.07 0.10 -7.22
CA GLU A 137 10.75 0.28 -5.94
C GLU A 137 12.19 0.78 -6.18
N HIS A 138 12.58 1.85 -5.49
CA HIS A 138 13.94 2.38 -5.58
C HIS A 138 14.65 2.33 -4.22
N ALA A 139 15.61 1.43 -4.08
CA ALA A 139 16.47 1.37 -2.90
C ALA A 139 17.58 2.42 -2.96
N PHE A 140 17.67 3.27 -1.94
CA PHE A 140 18.70 4.31 -1.83
C PHE A 140 19.07 4.56 -0.36
N GLU A 141 20.35 4.44 -0.01
CA GLU A 141 20.89 4.71 1.34
C GLU A 141 20.11 4.06 2.51
N GLY A 142 19.61 2.83 2.32
CA GLY A 142 18.85 2.10 3.33
C GLY A 142 17.36 2.48 3.42
N TYR A 143 16.88 3.31 2.50
CA TYR A 143 15.48 3.63 2.29
C TYR A 143 14.96 3.04 0.97
N LEU A 144 13.65 2.85 0.93
CA LEU A 144 12.89 2.48 -0.25
C LEU A 144 12.00 3.66 -0.63
N ILE A 145 12.11 4.08 -1.89
CA ILE A 145 11.47 5.27 -2.44
C ILE A 145 10.49 4.85 -3.52
N TYR A 146 9.25 5.33 -3.40
CA TYR A 146 8.15 5.06 -4.33
C TYR A 146 7.57 6.38 -4.80
N LYS A 147 7.37 6.54 -6.11
CA LYS A 147 6.66 7.69 -6.67
C LYS A 147 5.16 7.44 -6.56
N PHE A 148 4.51 7.99 -5.54
CA PHE A 148 3.12 7.66 -5.23
C PHE A 148 2.13 8.23 -6.24
N ARG A 149 2.11 9.55 -6.45
CA ARG A 149 1.25 10.23 -7.42
C ARG A 149 1.66 11.68 -7.64
N GLU A 150 1.07 12.32 -8.64
CA GLU A 150 1.08 13.78 -8.72
C GLU A 150 0.18 14.38 -7.62
N GLY A 151 0.62 15.46 -7.00
CA GLY A 151 -0.12 16.10 -5.91
C GLY A 151 0.73 17.00 -5.03
N ARG A 152 0.13 17.50 -3.96
CA ARG A 152 0.76 18.36 -2.95
C ARG A 152 0.41 17.87 -1.54
N CYS A 153 1.27 18.16 -0.57
CA CYS A 153 0.98 17.83 0.84
C CYS A 153 -0.33 18.49 1.30
N SER A 154 -0.61 19.71 0.82
CA SER A 154 -1.85 20.46 1.10
C SER A 154 -3.14 19.79 0.66
N ASP A 155 -3.07 18.72 -0.13
CA ASP A 155 -4.26 17.98 -0.55
C ASP A 155 -4.77 17.02 0.55
N PHE A 156 -4.00 16.85 1.63
CA PHE A 156 -4.26 15.91 2.74
C PHE A 156 -4.09 16.54 4.14
N ASP A 157 -3.43 17.71 4.22
CA ASP A 157 -3.25 18.49 5.45
C ASP A 157 -4.50 19.35 5.72
#